data_AF-A0A3L6TBL9-F1
#
_entry.id   AF-A0A3L6TBL9-F1
#
_cell.length_a   1.000
_cell.length_b   1.000
_cell.length_c   1.000
_cell.angle_alpha   90.00
_cell.angle_beta   90.00
_cell.angle_gamma   90.00
#
_symmetry.space_group_name_H-M   'P 1'
#
loop_
_entity.id
_entity.type
_entity.pdbx_description
1 polymer ?
#
loop_
_entity_poly.entity_id
_entity_poly.type
_entity_poly.pdbx_seq_one_letter_code
_entity_poly.pdbx_strand_id
1 'polypeptide(L)'
;MSIIEFHSPKDLELVESLVLDLCDPQEKANALSELRKKRGMFEDLAPMLWYSLGTMAALLQEVVLVYPTLSSPTLSANASSRVCNALGLLQTAAAHPVTRTPFLAARIPQCLYPFLDTTSKVKSYEYLRLASLNVIDALVKADDTEAFNFLVTSQVIPLCLRIMETDTELPKLVCHAIFCICPAMAHHVVNPIR
;
A
#
# COMPACT_ATOMS: atom_id res chain seq x y z
N MET A 1 -15.31 -21.46 -2.20
CA MET A 1 -14.68 -22.65 -2.83
C MET A 1 -13.42 -22.13 -3.48
N SER A 2 -12.33 -22.02 -2.72
CA SER A 2 -11.07 -21.53 -3.25
C SER A 2 -10.56 -22.55 -4.25
N ILE A 3 -10.39 -22.14 -5.50
CA ILE A 3 -9.68 -22.93 -6.50
C ILE A 3 -8.25 -22.97 -5.99
N ILE A 4 -7.80 -24.13 -5.50
CA ILE A 4 -6.37 -24.33 -5.21
C ILE A 4 -5.69 -24.29 -6.57
N GLU A 5 -5.16 -23.13 -6.96
CA GLU A 5 -4.30 -23.02 -8.13
C GLU A 5 -3.03 -23.82 -7.82
N PHE A 6 -2.90 -24.99 -8.46
CA PHE A 6 -1.67 -25.76 -8.41
C PHE A 6 -0.61 -25.01 -9.22
N HIS A 7 0.19 -24.19 -8.54
CA HIS A 7 1.38 -23.58 -9.15
C HIS A 7 2.42 -24.67 -9.41
N SER A 8 3.11 -24.56 -10.56
CA SER A 8 4.20 -25.50 -10.83
C SER A 8 5.31 -25.26 -9.80
N PRO A 9 6.05 -26.30 -9.38
CA PRO A 9 7.18 -26.14 -8.45
C PRO A 9 8.19 -25.07 -8.89
N LYS A 10 8.38 -24.93 -10.21
CA LYS A 10 9.25 -23.91 -10.80
C LYS A 10 8.74 -22.48 -10.62
N ASP A 11 7.44 -22.28 -10.62
CA ASP A 11 6.84 -20.96 -10.41
C ASP A 11 6.98 -20.52 -8.95
N LEU A 12 6.86 -21.47 -8.01
CA LEU A 12 7.09 -21.23 -6.59
C LEU A 12 8.55 -20.89 -6.29
N GLU A 13 9.50 -21.70 -6.79
CA GLU A 13 10.94 -21.44 -6.66
C GLU A 13 11.33 -20.06 -7.20
N LEU A 14 10.73 -19.66 -8.33
CA LEU A 14 10.95 -18.34 -8.91
C LEU A 14 10.47 -17.22 -7.98
N VAL A 15 9.29 -17.35 -7.36
CA VAL A 15 8.77 -16.34 -6.43
C VAL A 15 9.62 -16.26 -5.18
N GLU A 16 10.03 -17.39 -4.62
CA GLU A 16 10.92 -17.43 -3.46
C GLU A 16 12.26 -16.73 -3.76
N SER A 17 12.86 -16.99 -4.93
CA SER A 17 14.06 -16.28 -5.39
C SER A 17 13.82 -14.78 -5.49
N LEU A 18 12.73 -14.35 -6.13
CA LEU A 18 12.41 -12.93 -6.26
C LEU A 18 12.17 -12.25 -4.90
N VAL A 19 11.62 -12.96 -3.91
CA VAL A 19 11.44 -12.43 -2.56
C VAL A 19 12.79 -12.21 -1.86
N LEU A 20 13.77 -13.09 -2.08
CA LEU A 20 15.13 -12.92 -1.59
C LEU A 20 15.84 -11.75 -2.30
N ASP A 21 15.63 -11.62 -3.61
CA ASP A 21 16.21 -10.55 -4.44
C ASP A 21 15.74 -9.14 -4.02
N LEU A 22 14.61 -9.03 -3.30
CA LEU A 22 14.20 -7.76 -2.68
C LEU A 22 15.23 -7.22 -1.68
N CYS A 23 16.07 -8.09 -1.09
CA CYS A 23 17.13 -7.67 -0.17
C CYS A 23 18.43 -7.30 -0.89
N ASP A 24 18.62 -7.66 -2.15
CA ASP A 24 19.78 -7.28 -2.97
C ASP A 24 19.55 -5.91 -3.64
N PRO A 25 20.35 -4.87 -3.36
CA PRO A 25 20.19 -3.56 -3.99
C PRO A 25 20.23 -3.57 -5.53
N GLN A 26 20.94 -4.51 -6.16
CA GLN A 26 21.06 -4.60 -7.63
C GLN A 26 19.81 -5.23 -8.25
N GLU A 27 19.28 -6.28 -7.62
CA GLU A 27 18.13 -7.02 -8.15
C GLU A 27 16.77 -6.47 -7.68
N LYS A 28 16.75 -5.72 -6.56
CA LYS A 28 15.53 -5.22 -5.92
C LYS A 28 14.57 -4.52 -6.87
N ALA A 29 15.06 -3.69 -7.79
CA ALA A 29 14.19 -2.97 -8.72
C ALA A 29 13.44 -3.92 -9.67
N ASN A 30 14.11 -4.96 -10.15
CA ASN A 30 13.53 -6.00 -10.99
C ASN A 30 12.56 -6.87 -10.17
N ALA A 31 12.99 -7.33 -8.99
CA ALA A 31 12.19 -8.13 -8.08
C ALA A 31 10.87 -7.45 -7.69
N LEU A 32 10.91 -6.15 -7.35
CA LEU A 32 9.71 -5.35 -7.09
C LEU A 32 8.73 -5.36 -8.26
N SER A 33 9.22 -5.19 -9.49
CA SER A 33 8.37 -5.15 -10.68
C SER A 33 7.73 -6.52 -10.96
N GLU A 34 8.52 -7.60 -10.91
CA GLU A 34 8.05 -8.94 -11.23
C GLU A 34 7.08 -9.47 -10.17
N LEU A 35 7.39 -9.34 -8.88
CA LEU A 35 6.48 -9.72 -7.80
C LEU A 35 5.18 -8.92 -7.86
N ARG A 36 5.25 -7.62 -8.19
CA ARG A 36 4.06 -6.78 -8.31
C ARG A 36 3.11 -7.24 -9.42
N LYS A 37 3.64 -7.78 -10.52
CA LYS A 37 2.85 -8.38 -11.62
C LYS A 37 2.27 -9.74 -11.21
N LYS A 38 3.05 -10.54 -10.48
CA LYS A 38 2.69 -11.90 -10.06
C LYS A 38 1.83 -11.97 -8.80
N ARG A 39 1.60 -10.86 -8.09
CA ARG A 39 0.92 -10.85 -6.78
C ARG A 39 -0.48 -11.48 -6.72
N GLY A 40 -1.19 -11.57 -7.85
CA GLY A 40 -2.51 -12.20 -7.92
C GLY A 40 -2.48 -13.70 -8.19
N MET A 41 -1.29 -14.22 -8.52
CA MET A 41 -1.07 -15.62 -8.86
C MET A 41 -0.60 -16.43 -7.65
N PHE A 42 -0.43 -15.86 -6.46
CA PHE A 42 0.09 -16.60 -5.31
C PHE A 42 -0.60 -16.08 -4.05
N GLU A 43 -1.55 -16.86 -3.52
CA GLU A 43 -2.26 -16.51 -2.28
C GLU A 43 -1.28 -16.36 -1.10
N ASP A 44 -0.25 -17.20 -1.06
CA ASP A 44 0.77 -17.23 0.00
C ASP A 44 1.88 -16.18 -0.15
N LEU A 45 1.82 -15.30 -1.16
CA LEU A 45 2.85 -14.26 -1.35
C LEU A 45 2.92 -13.32 -0.14
N ALA A 46 1.79 -12.95 0.47
CA ALA A 46 1.80 -12.08 1.65
C ALA A 46 2.58 -12.69 2.83
N PRO A 47 2.28 -13.93 3.27
CA PRO A 47 3.12 -14.63 4.24
C PRO A 47 4.59 -14.72 3.84
N MET A 48 4.92 -15.03 2.58
CA MET A 48 6.32 -15.09 2.12
C MET A 48 7.03 -13.75 2.28
N LEU A 49 6.39 -12.65 1.87
CA LEU A 49 6.94 -11.30 2.04
C LEU A 49 7.15 -10.93 3.51
N TRP A 50 6.22 -11.35 4.38
CA TRP A 50 6.23 -10.96 5.78
C TRP A 50 7.26 -11.73 6.62
N TYR A 51 7.35 -13.05 6.41
CA TYR A 51 8.20 -13.93 7.20
C TYR A 51 9.58 -14.18 6.61
N SER A 52 9.83 -13.74 5.37
CA SER A 52 11.18 -13.69 4.82
C SER A 52 12.03 -12.61 5.51
N LEU A 53 13.26 -12.97 5.87
CA LEU A 53 14.16 -12.10 6.60
C LEU A 53 14.54 -10.86 5.78
N GLY A 54 14.30 -9.68 6.35
CA GLY A 54 14.69 -8.40 5.75
C GLY A 54 13.76 -7.88 4.66
N THR A 55 12.84 -8.70 4.13
CA THR A 55 11.95 -8.31 3.02
C THR A 55 11.06 -7.11 3.38
N MET A 56 10.37 -7.14 4.52
CA MET A 56 9.55 -6.00 4.96
C MET A 56 10.38 -4.73 5.21
N ALA A 57 11.61 -4.87 5.73
CA ALA A 57 12.52 -3.73 5.91
C ALA A 57 12.96 -3.14 4.56
N ALA A 58 13.23 -3.99 3.57
CA ALA A 58 13.56 -3.56 2.21
C ALA A 58 12.41 -2.82 1.53
N LEU A 59 11.17 -3.27 1.71
CA LEU A 59 9.98 -2.56 1.21
C LEU A 59 9.79 -1.19 1.89
N LEU A 60 9.96 -1.13 3.21
CA LEU A 60 9.88 0.13 3.96
C LEU A 60 11.01 1.10 3.60
N GLN A 61 12.19 0.58 3.24
CA GLN A 61 13.29 1.40 2.75
C GLN A 61 12.90 2.15 1.46
N GLU A 62 12.19 1.51 0.53
CA GLU A 62 11.69 2.16 -0.69
C GLU A 62 10.72 3.30 -0.39
N VAL A 63 9.92 3.17 0.67
CA VAL A 63 9.03 4.23 1.16
C VAL A 63 9.86 5.40 1.73
N VAL A 64 10.79 5.12 2.64
CA VAL A 64 11.60 6.15 3.30
C VAL A 64 12.47 6.93 2.31
N LEU A 65 12.97 6.29 1.24
CA LEU A 65 13.78 6.93 0.20
C LEU A 65 13.04 8.04 -0.56
N VAL A 66 11.70 8.04 -0.54
CA VAL A 66 10.88 9.05 -1.22
C VAL A 66 10.66 10.29 -0.37
N TYR A 67 10.80 10.21 0.96
CA TYR A 67 10.50 11.32 1.88
C TYR A 67 11.21 12.64 1.55
N PRO A 68 12.50 12.67 1.15
CA PRO A 68 13.16 13.92 0.78
C PRO A 68 12.48 14.66 -0.39
N THR A 69 11.83 13.91 -1.28
CA THR A 69 11.11 14.46 -2.44
C THR A 69 9.73 15.01 -2.10
N LEU A 70 9.25 14.86 -0.86
CA LEU A 70 7.94 15.38 -0.46
C LEU A 70 8.02 16.87 -0.16
N SER A 71 9.11 17.32 0.47
CA SER A 71 9.36 18.74 0.76
C SER A 71 9.91 19.51 -0.43
N SER A 72 10.68 18.85 -1.30
CA SER A 72 11.14 19.38 -2.58
C SER A 72 10.57 18.52 -3.70
N PRO A 73 9.55 18.98 -4.45
CA PRO A 73 8.73 18.11 -5.30
C PRO A 73 9.45 17.64 -6.59
N THR A 74 10.49 16.83 -6.43
CA THR A 74 11.41 16.36 -7.48
C THR A 74 11.28 14.86 -7.76
N LEU A 75 10.19 14.22 -7.36
CA LEU A 75 9.98 12.78 -7.58
C LEU A 75 9.88 12.47 -9.08
N SER A 76 10.87 11.73 -9.59
CA SER A 76 10.92 11.29 -10.98
C SER A 76 9.89 10.18 -11.26
N ALA A 77 9.54 9.99 -12.54
CA ALA A 77 8.62 8.93 -12.96
C ALA A 77 9.15 7.53 -12.59
N ASN A 78 10.46 7.29 -12.77
CA ASN A 78 11.08 6.00 -12.43
C ASN A 78 11.07 5.74 -10.93
N ALA A 79 11.38 6.75 -10.11
CA ALA A 79 11.34 6.62 -8.66
C ALA A 79 9.90 6.37 -8.15
N SER A 80 8.92 7.10 -8.71
CA SER A 80 7.49 6.88 -8.42
C SER A 80 7.04 5.46 -8.79
N SER A 81 7.39 4.96 -9.97
CA SER A 81 7.06 3.60 -10.38
C SER A 81 7.67 2.55 -9.44
N ARG A 82 8.94 2.74 -9.05
CA ARG A 82 9.64 1.84 -8.14
C ARG A 82 8.96 1.76 -6.76
N VAL A 83 8.69 2.90 -6.13
CA VAL A 83 7.98 2.91 -4.83
C VAL A 83 6.53 2.40 -4.97
N CYS A 84 5.85 2.65 -6.08
CA CYS A 84 4.49 2.14 -6.32
C CYS A 84 4.46 0.60 -6.43
N ASN A 85 5.52 -0.01 -6.98
CA ASN A 85 5.67 -1.47 -6.96
C ASN A 85 5.79 -1.98 -5.52
N ALA A 86 6.62 -1.33 -4.69
CA ALA A 86 6.75 -1.66 -3.26
C ALA A 86 5.43 -1.48 -2.49
N LEU A 87 4.73 -0.36 -2.68
CA LEU A 87 3.40 -0.10 -2.11
C LEU A 87 2.39 -1.16 -2.53
N GLY A 88 2.49 -1.67 -3.76
CA GLY A 88 1.64 -2.74 -4.22
C GLY A 88 1.89 -4.10 -3.58
N LEU A 89 3.12 -4.37 -3.10
CA LEU A 89 3.43 -5.55 -2.29
C LEU A 89 3.01 -5.34 -0.83
N LEU A 90 3.15 -4.12 -0.29
CA LEU A 90 2.59 -3.74 1.00
C LEU A 90 1.06 -3.87 1.01
N GLN A 91 0.38 -3.53 -0.09
CA GLN A 91 -1.05 -3.77 -0.28
C GLN A 91 -1.38 -5.27 -0.17
N THR A 92 -0.56 -6.15 -0.75
CA THR A 92 -0.74 -7.59 -0.64
C THR A 92 -0.67 -8.06 0.82
N ALA A 93 0.34 -7.59 1.57
CA ALA A 93 0.49 -7.91 2.99
C ALA A 93 -0.68 -7.35 3.85
N ALA A 94 -1.18 -6.15 3.52
CA ALA A 94 -2.32 -5.54 4.21
C ALA A 94 -3.65 -6.28 3.96
N ALA A 95 -3.85 -6.80 2.75
CA ALA A 95 -5.08 -7.51 2.38
C ALA A 95 -5.16 -8.91 3.02
N HIS A 96 -4.04 -9.58 3.25
CA HIS A 96 -4.01 -10.98 3.64
C HIS A 96 -4.25 -11.19 5.15
N PRO A 97 -5.12 -12.13 5.57
CA PRO A 97 -5.55 -12.28 6.96
C PRO A 97 -4.42 -12.62 7.93
N VAL A 98 -3.41 -13.39 7.51
CA VAL A 98 -2.27 -13.79 8.37
C VAL A 98 -1.34 -12.61 8.67
N THR A 99 -1.22 -11.66 7.74
CA THR A 99 -0.22 -10.58 7.82
C THR A 99 -0.81 -9.23 8.17
N ARG A 100 -2.13 -9.07 8.08
CA ARG A 100 -2.83 -7.81 8.36
C ARG A 100 -2.64 -7.32 9.79
N THR A 101 -2.90 -8.16 10.79
CA THR A 101 -2.72 -7.80 12.20
C THR A 101 -1.29 -7.35 12.50
N PRO A 102 -0.22 -8.10 12.15
CA PRO A 102 1.13 -7.63 12.39
C PRO A 102 1.51 -6.42 11.51
N PHE A 103 0.93 -6.24 10.31
CA PHE A 103 1.06 -5.03 9.49
C PHE A 103 0.54 -3.77 10.19
N LEU A 104 -0.63 -3.88 10.85
CA LEU A 104 -1.22 -2.81 11.65
C LEU A 104 -0.43 -2.56 12.94
N ALA A 105 -0.03 -3.63 13.65
CA ALA A 105 0.77 -3.52 14.87
C ALA A 105 2.12 -2.83 14.62
N ALA A 106 2.73 -3.05 13.46
CA ALA A 106 3.95 -2.37 13.02
C ALA A 106 3.73 -0.91 12.58
N ARG A 107 2.49 -0.42 12.60
CA ARG A 107 2.08 0.95 12.21
C ARG A 107 2.50 1.35 10.79
N ILE A 108 2.66 0.38 9.90
CA ILE A 108 3.05 0.61 8.50
C ILE A 108 2.13 1.59 7.75
N PRO A 109 0.79 1.58 7.93
CA PRO A 109 -0.06 2.56 7.24
C PRO A 109 0.32 4.02 7.54
N GLN A 110 0.79 4.32 8.77
CA GLN A 110 1.17 5.68 9.16
C GLN A 110 2.41 6.18 8.42
N CYS A 111 3.29 5.27 7.98
CA CYS A 111 4.41 5.62 7.11
C CYS A 111 3.95 6.15 5.74
N LEU A 112 2.71 5.86 5.32
CA LEU A 112 2.20 6.27 4.02
C LEU A 112 1.49 7.63 4.06
N TYR A 113 1.17 8.15 5.25
CA TYR A 113 0.41 9.41 5.39
C TYR A 113 1.12 10.62 4.80
N PRO A 114 2.46 10.78 4.90
CA PRO A 114 3.18 11.85 4.22
C PRO A 114 2.98 11.85 2.70
N PHE A 115 2.75 10.70 2.08
CA PHE A 115 2.46 10.62 0.64
C PHE A 115 1.08 11.17 0.32
N LEU A 116 0.08 10.82 1.12
CA LEU A 116 -1.30 11.30 1.00
C LEU A 116 -1.42 12.81 1.19
N ASP A 117 -0.53 13.41 1.99
CA ASP A 117 -0.53 14.84 2.28
C ASP A 117 0.06 15.69 1.14
N THR A 118 0.68 15.08 0.13
CA THR A 118 1.28 15.80 -1.00
C THR A 118 0.25 16.53 -1.85
N THR A 119 0.54 17.77 -2.24
CA THR A 119 -0.37 18.61 -3.05
C THR A 119 0.03 18.74 -4.51
N SER A 120 1.24 18.29 -4.88
CA SER A 120 1.75 18.32 -6.24
C SER A 120 0.84 17.57 -7.22
N LYS A 121 0.56 18.21 -8.35
CA LYS A 121 -0.26 17.68 -9.46
C LYS A 121 0.58 17.01 -10.55
N VAL A 122 1.88 16.82 -10.31
CA VAL A 122 2.72 16.04 -11.22
C VAL A 122 2.28 14.57 -11.13
N LYS A 123 2.15 13.90 -12.29
CA LYS A 123 1.68 12.50 -12.38
C LYS A 123 2.40 11.53 -11.44
N SER A 124 3.70 11.73 -11.20
CA SER A 124 4.47 10.90 -10.26
C SER A 124 3.93 10.93 -8.82
N TYR A 125 3.39 12.08 -8.37
CA TYR A 125 2.76 12.22 -7.06
C TYR A 125 1.31 11.73 -7.06
N GLU A 126 0.58 11.88 -8.16
CA GLU A 126 -0.77 11.32 -8.30
C GLU A 126 -0.73 9.78 -8.19
N TYR A 127 0.21 9.14 -8.88
CA TYR A 127 0.42 7.69 -8.76
C TYR A 127 0.85 7.27 -7.36
N LEU A 128 1.71 8.07 -6.71
CA LEU A 128 2.15 7.83 -5.33
C LEU A 128 0.95 7.84 -4.36
N ARG A 129 0.08 8.86 -4.46
CA ARG A 129 -1.14 8.96 -3.64
C ARG A 129 -2.10 7.82 -3.93
N LEU A 130 -2.34 7.49 -5.19
CA LEU A 130 -3.21 6.39 -5.58
C LEU A 130 -2.71 5.04 -5.04
N ALA A 131 -1.42 4.74 -5.19
CA ALA A 131 -0.83 3.51 -4.68
C ALA A 131 -0.90 3.42 -3.15
N SER A 132 -0.70 4.54 -2.46
CA SER A 132 -0.82 4.62 -0.99
C SER A 132 -2.27 4.40 -0.53
N LEU A 133 -3.24 5.04 -1.18
CA LEU A 133 -4.67 4.84 -0.90
C LEU A 133 -5.10 3.40 -1.13
N ASN A 134 -4.56 2.72 -2.14
CA ASN A 134 -4.86 1.31 -2.39
C ASN A 134 -4.42 0.38 -1.24
N VAL A 135 -3.38 0.74 -0.49
CA VAL A 135 -2.99 0.02 0.74
C VAL A 135 -4.03 0.25 1.84
N ILE A 136 -4.47 1.50 2.02
CA ILE A 136 -5.51 1.85 3.00
C ILE A 136 -6.84 1.17 2.67
N ASP A 137 -7.25 1.21 1.41
CA ASP A 137 -8.47 0.58 0.90
C ASP A 137 -8.46 -0.94 1.14
N ALA A 138 -7.31 -1.61 0.98
CA ALA A 138 -7.17 -3.03 1.29
C ALA A 138 -7.40 -3.36 2.78
N LEU A 139 -7.02 -2.46 3.69
CA LEU A 139 -7.28 -2.62 5.13
C LEU A 139 -8.77 -2.41 5.46
N VAL A 140 -9.42 -1.46 4.80
CA VAL A 140 -10.85 -1.16 5.01
C VAL A 140 -11.73 -2.29 4.48
N LYS A 141 -11.35 -2.90 3.35
CA LYS A 141 -12.08 -4.02 2.73
C LYS A 141 -12.01 -5.34 3.51
N ALA A 142 -11.15 -5.43 4.51
CA ALA A 142 -10.95 -6.65 5.28
C ALA A 142 -12.08 -6.96 6.28
N ASP A 143 -13.02 -6.03 6.49
CA ASP A 143 -14.07 -6.11 7.52
C ASP A 143 -13.51 -6.46 8.91
N ASP A 144 -12.40 -5.81 9.26
CA ASP A 144 -11.62 -6.06 10.47
C ASP A 144 -11.77 -4.88 11.43
N THR A 145 -12.37 -5.14 12.60
CA THR A 145 -12.63 -4.12 13.63
C THR A 145 -11.36 -3.44 14.13
N GLU A 146 -10.23 -4.15 14.21
CA GLU A 146 -8.95 -3.57 14.63
C GLU A 146 -8.41 -2.63 13.55
N ALA A 147 -8.46 -3.05 12.29
CA ALA A 147 -8.09 -2.22 11.14
C ALA A 147 -8.94 -0.95 11.07
N PHE A 148 -10.24 -1.10 11.27
CA PHE A 148 -11.19 0.00 11.33
C PHE A 148 -10.85 0.99 12.46
N ASN A 149 -10.70 0.51 13.70
CA ASN A 149 -10.40 1.37 14.85
C ASN A 149 -9.07 2.09 14.69
N PHE A 150 -8.06 1.40 14.16
CA PHE A 150 -6.77 1.99 13.83
C PHE A 150 -6.92 3.15 12.84
N LEU A 151 -7.67 2.95 11.76
CA LEU A 151 -7.85 3.95 10.72
C LEU A 151 -8.64 5.16 11.21
N VAL A 152 -9.78 4.96 11.89
CA VAL A 152 -10.64 6.04 12.40
C VAL A 152 -9.95 6.89 13.45
N THR A 153 -9.11 6.29 14.31
CA THR A 153 -8.33 7.04 15.32
C THR A 153 -7.07 7.71 14.76
N SER A 154 -6.80 7.53 13.46
CA SER A 154 -5.63 8.09 12.78
C SER A 154 -5.99 9.30 11.91
N GLN A 155 -4.98 9.91 11.25
CA GLN A 155 -5.18 11.07 10.38
C GLN A 155 -5.71 10.73 8.97
N VAL A 156 -6.14 9.49 8.71
CA VAL A 156 -6.55 9.07 7.36
C VAL A 156 -7.80 9.79 6.86
N ILE A 157 -8.76 10.09 7.74
CA ILE A 157 -10.02 10.80 7.41
C ILE A 157 -9.72 12.18 6.80
N PRO A 158 -9.02 13.11 7.50
CA PRO A 158 -8.75 14.43 6.95
C PRO A 158 -7.88 14.39 5.68
N LEU A 159 -6.98 13.41 5.55
CA LEU A 159 -6.18 13.22 4.35
C LEU A 159 -7.05 12.82 3.15
N CYS A 160 -7.95 11.84 3.31
CA CYS A 160 -8.86 11.41 2.26
C CYS A 160 -9.83 12.55 1.84
N LEU A 161 -10.34 13.33 2.79
CA LEU A 161 -11.19 14.49 2.48
C LEU A 161 -10.46 15.52 1.59
N ARG A 162 -9.20 15.84 1.92
CA ARG A 162 -8.39 16.77 1.10
C ARG A 162 -8.15 16.24 -0.31
N ILE A 163 -7.91 14.94 -0.46
CA ILE A 163 -7.76 14.30 -1.78
C ILE A 163 -9.09 14.36 -2.54
N MET A 164 -10.21 14.07 -1.89
CA MET A 164 -11.55 14.17 -2.48
C MET A 164 -11.89 15.57 -2.99
N GLU A 165 -11.41 16.62 -2.34
CA GLU A 165 -11.61 18.00 -2.78
C GLU A 165 -10.69 18.39 -3.94
N THR A 166 -9.41 18.04 -3.84
CA THR A 166 -8.37 18.69 -4.66
C THR A 166 -7.78 17.83 -5.78
N ASP A 167 -7.89 16.49 -5.74
CA ASP A 167 -7.14 15.60 -6.62
C ASP A 167 -7.85 15.29 -7.96
N THR A 168 -7.24 14.43 -8.77
CA THR A 168 -7.81 13.87 -10.01
C THR A 168 -8.78 12.73 -9.73
N GLU A 169 -9.54 12.30 -10.75
CA GLU A 169 -10.65 11.35 -10.62
C GLU A 169 -10.30 10.02 -9.92
N LEU A 170 -9.12 9.44 -10.20
CA LEU A 170 -8.78 8.11 -9.69
C LEU A 170 -8.50 8.10 -8.16
N PRO A 171 -7.61 8.95 -7.60
CA PRO A 171 -7.47 9.07 -6.15
C PRO A 171 -8.79 9.41 -5.45
N LYS A 172 -9.59 10.32 -6.04
CA LYS A 172 -10.92 10.67 -5.53
C LYS A 172 -11.82 9.44 -5.42
N LEU A 173 -11.90 8.62 -6.47
CA LEU A 173 -12.75 7.42 -6.48
C LEU A 173 -12.37 6.43 -5.38
N VAL A 174 -11.07 6.22 -5.13
CA VAL A 174 -10.61 5.33 -4.06
C VAL A 174 -10.98 5.90 -2.68
N CYS A 175 -10.84 7.21 -2.46
CA CYS A 175 -11.31 7.82 -1.21
C CYS A 175 -12.82 7.64 -1.02
N HIS A 176 -13.63 7.86 -2.06
CA HIS A 176 -15.08 7.61 -1.98
C HIS A 176 -15.38 6.16 -1.61
N ALA A 177 -14.69 5.19 -2.21
CA ALA A 177 -14.84 3.78 -1.87
C ALA A 177 -14.49 3.49 -0.39
N ILE A 178 -13.38 4.06 0.11
CA ILE A 178 -12.99 3.97 1.53
C ILE A 178 -14.10 4.51 2.44
N PHE A 179 -14.68 5.68 2.12
CA PHE A 179 -15.77 6.27 2.90
C PHE A 179 -17.08 5.47 2.83
N CYS A 180 -17.42 4.88 1.69
CA CYS A 180 -18.62 4.06 1.54
C CYS A 180 -18.56 2.76 2.35
N ILE A 181 -17.37 2.14 2.43
CA ILE A 181 -17.18 0.91 3.21
C ILE A 181 -17.08 1.21 4.71
N CYS A 182 -16.82 2.46 5.08
CA CYS A 182 -16.64 2.90 6.45
C CYS A 182 -17.71 3.93 6.88
N PRO A 183 -18.95 3.50 7.23
CA PRO A 183 -20.06 4.41 7.57
C PRO A 183 -19.75 5.42 8.68
N ALA A 184 -18.88 5.05 9.63
CA ALA A 184 -18.44 5.97 10.68
C ALA A 184 -17.55 7.12 10.14
N MET A 185 -16.74 6.87 9.10
CA MET A 185 -16.01 7.92 8.40
C MET A 185 -16.98 8.84 7.64
N ALA A 186 -18.06 8.30 7.08
CA ALA A 186 -19.09 9.09 6.39
C ALA A 186 -19.81 10.08 7.33
N HIS A 187 -20.03 9.73 8.60
CA HIS A 187 -20.60 10.64 9.59
C HIS A 187 -19.73 11.89 9.87
N HIS A 188 -18.39 11.78 9.77
CA HIS A 188 -17.48 12.92 9.90
C HIS A 188 -17.48 13.84 8.67
N VAL A 189 -17.83 13.33 7.48
CA VAL A 189 -18.03 14.16 6.27
C VAL A 189 -19.28 15.04 6.41
N VAL A 190 -20.31 14.54 7.09
CA VAL A 190 -21.57 15.27 7.31
C VAL A 190 -21.48 16.24 8.49
N ASN A 191 -20.62 16.00 9.48
CA ASN A 191 -20.39 16.90 10.62
C ASN A 191 -18.90 16.98 10.98
N PRO A 192 -18.12 17.90 10.38
CA PRO A 192 -16.69 18.05 10.65
C PRO A 192 -16.38 18.69 12.03
N ILE A 193 -17.39 19.13 12.79
CA ILE A 193 -17.21 19.80 14.10
C ILE A 193 -18.25 19.25 15.09
N ARG A 194 -17.91 18.16 15.77
CA ARG A 194 -18.44 17.81 17.09
C ARG A 194 -17.40 17.04 17.88
#